data_AF-A0A1A0MGN1-F1
#
_entry.id   AF-A0A1A0MGN1-F1
#
_cell.length_a   1.000
_cell.length_b   1.000
_cell.length_c   1.000
_cell.angle_alpha   90.00
_cell.angle_beta   90.00
_cell.angle_gamma   90.00
#
_symmetry.space_group_name_H-M   'P 1'
#
loop_
_entity.id
_entity.type
_entity.pdbx_description
1 polymer ?
#
loop_
_entity_poly.entity_id
_entity_poly.type
_entity_poly.pdbx_seq_one_letter_code
_entity_poly.pdbx_strand_id
1 'polypeptide(L)' 'MWVCLCNGITSQMVADAVAAGASTTKDVAQACGAGADCGRCRRTVRAMITSTSTDRPARMGVSNVGDMDGF' A
#
# COMPACT_ATOMS: atom_id res chain seq x y z
N MET A 1 4.98 -13.39 -0.52
CA MET A 1 6.33 -13.66 -1.09
C MET A 1 7.29 -12.52 -0.77
N TRP A 2 8.61 -12.73 -0.89
CA TRP A 2 9.58 -11.63 -0.82
C TRP A 2 9.51 -10.77 -2.09
N VAL A 3 9.42 -9.46 -1.92
CA VAL A 3 9.37 -8.48 -3.01
C VAL A 3 10.69 -7.73 -3.13
N CYS A 4 11.28 -7.30 -2.00
CA CYS A 4 12.57 -6.62 -1.97
C CYS A 4 13.58 -7.43 -1.17
N LEU A 5 14.65 -7.89 -1.81
CA LEU A 5 15.73 -8.64 -1.15
C LEU A 5 16.72 -7.73 -0.41
N CYS A 6 16.92 -6.49 -0.87
CA CYS A 6 17.85 -5.55 -0.21
C CYS A 6 17.41 -5.22 1.22
N ASN A 7 16.10 -4.99 1.40
CA ASN A 7 15.54 -4.53 2.67
C ASN A 7 14.66 -5.58 3.35
N GLY A 8 14.63 -6.81 2.83
CA GLY A 8 13.79 -7.88 3.39
C GLY A 8 12.31 -7.48 3.43
N ILE A 9 11.74 -7.02 2.32
CA ILE A 9 10.32 -6.62 2.28
C ILE A 9 9.48 -7.69 1.60
N THR A 10 8.38 -8.04 2.25
CA THR A 10 7.41 -9.01 1.76
C THR A 10 6.27 -8.35 0.98
N SER A 11 5.51 -9.15 0.23
CA SER A 11 4.31 -8.69 -0.48
C SER A 11 3.25 -8.17 0.47
N GLN A 12 3.17 -8.72 1.69
CA GLN A 12 2.25 -8.24 2.73
C GLN A 12 2.60 -6.80 3.13
N MET A 13 3.88 -6.54 3.45
CA MET A 13 4.35 -5.19 3.80
C MET A 13 4.13 -4.17 2.69
N VAL A 14 4.28 -4.58 1.42
CA VAL A 14 3.94 -3.71 0.28
C VAL A 14 2.44 -3.47 0.20
N ALA A 15 1.61 -4.50 0.39
CA ALA A 15 0.16 -4.37 0.39
C ALA A 15 -0.34 -3.48 1.54
N ASP A 16 0.23 -3.62 2.74
CA ASP A 16 -0.07 -2.79 3.91
C ASP A 16 0.28 -1.31 3.66
N ALA A 17 1.44 -1.04 3.04
CA ALA A 17 1.81 0.32 2.65
C ALA A 17 0.81 0.92 1.64
N VAL A 18 0.35 0.12 0.68
CA VAL A 18 -0.66 0.55 -0.31
C VAL A 18 -2.03 0.76 0.35
N ALA A 19 -2.45 -0.12 1.26
CA ALA A 19 -3.68 0.04 2.04
C ALA A 19 -3.64 1.27 2.94
N ALA A 20 -2.46 1.65 3.45
CA ALA A 20 -2.22 2.89 4.18
C ALA A 20 -2.16 4.15 3.29
N GLY A 21 -2.30 4.01 1.97
CA GLY A 21 -2.41 5.12 1.02
C GLY A 21 -1.22 5.30 0.06
N ALA A 22 -0.19 4.45 0.11
CA ALA A 22 0.92 4.54 -0.83
C ALA A 22 0.43 4.30 -2.26
N SER A 23 0.57 5.32 -3.11
CA SER A 23 0.04 5.31 -4.48
C SER A 23 1.14 5.33 -5.54
N THR A 24 2.40 5.48 -5.12
CA THR A 24 3.57 5.44 -6.00
C THR A 24 4.66 4.54 -5.44
N THR A 25 5.59 4.09 -6.30
CA THR A 25 6.76 3.34 -5.84
C THR A 25 7.64 4.16 -4.88
N LYS A 26 7.58 5.50 -4.95
CA LYS A 26 8.28 6.39 -4.02
C LYS A 26 7.63 6.34 -2.64
N ASP A 27 6.30 6.39 -2.58
CA ASP A 27 5.56 6.31 -1.31
C ASP A 27 5.79 4.96 -0.63
N VAL A 28 5.77 3.85 -1.40
CA VAL A 28 6.08 2.53 -0.85
C VAL A 28 7.52 2.47 -0.33
N ALA A 29 8.49 3.07 -1.05
CA ALA A 29 9.87 3.13 -0.58
C ALA A 29 10.00 3.95 0.71
N GLN A 30 9.21 5.02 0.91
CA GLN A 30 9.18 5.78 2.16
C GLN A 30 8.48 5.02 3.29
N ALA A 31 7.41 4.28 2.99
CA ALA A 31 6.61 3.57 3.98
C ALA A 31 7.29 2.31 4.53
N CYS A 32 7.92 1.51 3.65
CA CYS A 32 8.51 0.23 4.05
C CYS A 32 9.88 -0.06 3.41
N GLY A 33 10.48 0.87 2.67
CA GLY A 33 11.82 0.70 2.10
C GLY A 33 11.88 -0.11 0.81
N ALA A 34 10.78 -0.68 0.30
CA ALA A 34 10.85 -1.46 -0.94
C ALA A 34 11.24 -0.58 -2.14
N GLY A 35 12.37 -0.91 -2.78
CA GLY A 35 12.86 -0.20 -3.95
C GLY A 35 13.74 1.02 -3.66
N ALA A 36 14.10 1.27 -2.39
CA ALA A 36 14.99 2.35 -2.01
C ALA A 36 16.43 2.17 -2.55
N ASP A 37 16.93 0.92 -2.59
CA ASP A 37 18.33 0.63 -2.99
C ASP A 37 18.47 0.28 -4.47
N CYS A 38 18.71 -1.00 -4.81
CA CYS A 38 19.03 -1.43 -6.17
C CYS A 38 17.87 -1.30 -7.18
N GLY A 39 16.65 -1.02 -6.70
CA GLY A 39 15.47 -0.74 -7.54
C GLY A 39 14.90 -1.92 -8.33
N ARG A 40 15.49 -3.13 -8.30
CA ARG A 40 15.02 -4.29 -9.10
C ARG A 40 13.56 -4.66 -8.84
N CYS A 41 13.10 -4.50 -7.61
CA CYS A 41 11.73 -4.79 -7.21
C CYS A 41 10.70 -3.72 -7.62
N ARG A 42 11.13 -2.54 -8.11
CA ARG A 42 10.22 -1.41 -8.40
C ARG A 42 9.14 -1.76 -9.43
N ARG A 43 9.43 -2.60 -10.42
CA ARG A 43 8.44 -3.07 -11.39
C ARG A 43 7.35 -3.92 -10.73
N THR A 44 7.75 -4.84 -9.85
CA THR A 44 6.84 -5.68 -9.07
C THR A 44 6.00 -4.85 -8.11
N VAL A 45 6.61 -3.91 -7.39
CA VAL A 45 5.89 -2.97 -6.51
C VAL A 45 4.86 -2.16 -7.29
N ARG A 46 5.22 -1.64 -8.47
CA ARG A 46 4.28 -0.90 -9.33
C ARG A 46 3.10 -1.78 -9.76
N ALA A 47 3.35 -3.03 -10.13
CA ALA A 47 2.28 -3.95 -10.47
C ALA A 47 1.32 -4.17 -9.29
N MET A 48 1.84 -4.32 -8.06
CA MET A 48 1.03 -4.46 -6.86
C MET A 48 0.14 -3.22 -6.60
N ILE A 49 0.70 -2.01 -6.74
CA ILE A 49 -0.05 -0.74 -6.61
C ILE A 49 -1.17 -0.64 -7.66
N THR A 50 -0.90 -1.06 -8.90
CA THR A 50 -1.92 -1.04 -9.96
C THR A 50 -2.98 -2.11 -9.73
N SER A 51 -2.63 -3.30 -9.26
CA SER A 51 -3.57 -4.37 -8.97
C SER A 51 -4.56 -4.01 -7.87
N THR A 52 -4.13 -3.32 -6.80
CA THR A 52 -5.03 -2.85 -5.73
C THR A 52 -5.98 -1.74 -6.20
N SER A 53 -5.60 -0.98 -7.23
CA SER A 53 -6.49 0.02 -7.83
C SER A 53 -7.67 -0.61 -8.58
N THR A 54 -7.51 -1.84 -9.06
CA THR A 54 -8.55 -2.62 -9.74
C THR A 54 -9.43 -3.39 -8.74
N ASP A 55 -8.89 -3.77 -7.58
CA ASP A 55 -9.61 -4.45 -6.50
C ASP A 55 -10.23 -3.48 -5.47
N ARG A 56 -10.74 -2.33 -5.90
CA ARG A 56 -11.65 -1.55 -5.05
C ARG A 56 -13.07 -2.09 -5.24
N PRO A 57 -13.57 -3.04 -4.44
CA PRO A 57 -15.00 -3.19 -4.36
C PRO A 57 -15.54 -1.87 -3.81
N ALA A 58 -16.59 -1.35 -4.45
CA ALA A 58 -17.25 -0.09 -4.15
C ALA A 58 -17.87 -0.02 -2.73
N ARG A 59 -17.09 -0.23 -1.67
CA ARG A 59 -17.53 -0.24 -0.27
C ARG A 59 -16.46 0.29 0.69
N MET A 60 -16.06 1.54 0.53
CA MET A 60 -15.62 2.31 1.69
C MET A 60 -16.06 3.76 1.54
N GLY A 61 -17.36 3.92 1.26
CA GLY A 61 -18.13 5.09 1.68
C GLY A 61 -19.02 4.65 2.83
N VAL A 62 -18.50 4.70 4.05
CA VAL A 62 -19.34 4.98 5.22
C VAL A 62 -18.62 6.03 6.05
N SER A 63 -18.87 7.28 5.67
CA SER A 63 -18.90 8.35 6.65
C SER A 63 -19.97 7.98 7.66
N ASN A 64 -19.59 7.55 8.85
CA ASN A 64 -20.41 7.79 10.03
C ASN A 64 -19.75 8.92 10.82
N VAL A 65 -19.88 10.13 10.28
CA VAL A 65 -20.17 11.29 11.13
C VAL A 65 -21.58 11.04 11.64
N GLY A 66 -21.70 10.89 12.95
CA GLY A 66 -22.93 10.61 13.65
C GLY A 66 -22.68 10.81 15.13
N ASP A 67 -22.63 12.08 15.51
CA ASP A 67 -22.97 12.62 16.82
C ASP A 67 -23.85 11.66 17.64
N MET A 68 -23.38 11.34 18.85
CA MET A 68 -24.25 10.89 19.93
C MET A 68 -24.07 11.88 21.08
N ASP A 69 -24.52 13.12 20.86
CA ASP A 69 -24.96 13.99 21.94
C ASP A 69 -26.33 13.49 22.45
N GLY A 70 -26.46 13.28 23.76
CA GLY A 70 -27.75 13.42 24.46
C GLY A 70 -28.43 12.18 25.04
N PHE A 71 -27.93 11.68 26.18
CA PHE A 71 -28.65 11.59 27.45
C PHE A 71 -27.69 11.31 28.61
#